data_AF-A0A1G1G4N7-F1
#
_entry.id   AF-A0A1G1G4N7-F1
#
_cell.length_a   1.000
_cell.length_b   1.000
_cell.length_c   1.000
_cell.angle_alpha   90.00
_cell.angle_beta   90.00
_cell.angle_gamma   90.00
#
_symmetry.space_group_name_H-M   'P 1'
#
loop_
_entity.id
_entity.type
_entity.pdbx_description
1 polymer ?
#
loop_
_entity_poly.entity_id
_entity_poly.type
_entity_poly.pdbx_seq_one_letter_code
_entity_poly.pdbx_strand_id
1 'polypeptide(L)'
;MDIKPSEIIALVGPSGAGKSTLADLVAGFWYPTEGDIYIDGVHLRYLSLKCLRKHLGVVTQGIVLFNDTIKAKYHEFATRVSCVTDSI
;
A
#
# COMPACT_ATOMS: atom_id res chain seq x y z
N MET A 1 -8.88 -13.53 -2.67
CA MET A 1 -7.77 -13.67 -1.71
C MET A 1 -8.18 -12.89 -0.49
N ASP A 2 -8.26 -13.54 0.66
CA ASP A 2 -8.63 -12.90 1.93
C ASP A 2 -7.41 -12.89 2.84
N ILE A 3 -7.12 -11.75 3.45
CA ILE A 3 -5.95 -11.54 4.31
C ILE A 3 -6.46 -11.01 5.64
N LYS A 4 -6.25 -11.75 6.72
CA LYS A 4 -6.70 -11.32 8.03
C LYS A 4 -5.71 -10.34 8.65
N PRO A 5 -6.18 -9.48 9.57
CA PRO A 5 -5.30 -8.64 10.36
C PRO A 5 -4.18 -9.46 11.03
N SER A 6 -2.96 -8.95 11.00
CA SER A 6 -1.74 -9.60 11.52
C SER A 6 -1.25 -10.83 10.75
N GLU A 7 -1.82 -11.15 9.59
CA GLU A 7 -1.24 -12.18 8.72
C GLU A 7 -0.10 -11.64 7.86
N ILE A 8 0.93 -12.46 7.67
CA ILE A 8 2.05 -12.18 6.77
C ILE A 8 1.91 -13.09 5.57
N ILE A 9 1.79 -12.51 4.37
CA ILE A 9 1.72 -13.25 3.12
C ILE A 9 2.93 -12.92 2.27
N ALA A 10 3.58 -13.97 1.76
CA ALA A 10 4.68 -13.85 0.81
C ALA A 10 4.20 -14.18 -0.60
N LEU A 11 4.41 -13.26 -1.54
CA LEU A 11 4.15 -13.49 -2.96
C LEU A 11 5.44 -13.95 -3.66
N VAL A 12 5.49 -15.22 -4.07
CA VAL A 12 6.68 -15.85 -4.67
C VAL A 12 6.35 -16.34 -6.07
N GLY A 13 7.27 -16.13 -7.03
CA GLY A 13 7.10 -16.58 -8.41
C GLY A 13 8.19 -16.04 -9.33
N PRO A 14 8.27 -16.54 -10.59
CA PRO A 14 9.29 -16.14 -11.56
C PRO A 14 9.24 -14.64 -11.90
N SER A 15 10.35 -14.09 -12.39
CA SER A 15 10.38 -12.70 -12.87
C SER A 15 9.33 -12.51 -13.98
N GLY A 16 8.66 -11.34 -13.98
CA GLY A 16 7.58 -11.06 -14.93
C GLY A 16 6.21 -11.65 -14.58
N ALA A 17 6.08 -12.46 -13.52
CA ALA A 17 4.78 -13.01 -13.08
C ALA A 17 3.78 -11.97 -12.51
N GLY A 18 4.07 -10.67 -12.62
CA GLY A 18 3.17 -9.61 -12.15
C GLY A 18 3.21 -9.34 -10.64
N LYS A 19 4.23 -9.82 -9.90
CA LYS A 19 4.34 -9.61 -8.45
C LYS A 19 4.36 -8.13 -8.05
N SER A 20 5.18 -7.34 -8.73
CA SER A 20 5.24 -5.89 -8.52
C SER A 20 3.93 -5.23 -8.95
N THR A 21 3.31 -5.68 -10.04
CA THR A 21 2.00 -5.20 -10.48
C THR A 21 0.92 -5.43 -9.43
N LEU A 22 0.90 -6.59 -8.77
CA LEU A 22 -0.03 -6.86 -7.67
C LEU A 22 0.23 -5.93 -6.48
N ALA A 23 1.49 -5.72 -6.11
CA ALA A 23 1.86 -4.78 -5.06
C ALA A 23 1.42 -3.35 -5.40
N ASP A 24 1.55 -2.93 -6.65
CA ASP A 24 1.13 -1.61 -7.12
C ASP A 24 -0.40 -1.43 -7.09
N LEU A 25 -1.16 -2.48 -7.42
CA LEU A 25 -2.63 -2.49 -7.31
C LEU A 25 -3.07 -2.35 -5.86
N VAL A 26 -2.49 -3.12 -4.94
CA VAL A 26 -2.79 -3.04 -3.49
C VAL A 26 -2.39 -1.67 -2.93
N ALA A 27 -1.31 -1.08 -3.43
CA ALA A 27 -0.89 0.27 -3.07
C ALA A 27 -1.73 1.40 -3.67
N GLY A 28 -2.73 1.07 -4.49
CA GLY A 28 -3.61 2.03 -5.14
C GLY A 28 -2.91 2.89 -6.19
N PHE A 29 -1.81 2.43 -6.78
CA PHE A 29 -1.21 3.07 -7.95
C PHE A 29 -2.02 2.81 -9.23
N TRP A 30 -2.70 1.66 -9.28
CA TRP A 30 -3.54 1.26 -10.40
C TRP A 30 -4.85 0.64 -9.88
N TYR A 31 -5.85 0.58 -10.76
CA TYR A 31 -7.07 -0.18 -10.51
C TYR A 31 -7.08 -1.45 -11.37
N PRO A 32 -7.60 -2.57 -10.85
CA PRO A 32 -7.75 -3.76 -11.65
C PRO A 32 -8.76 -3.53 -12.78
N THR A 33 -8.48 -4.09 -13.95
CA THR A 33 -9.41 -4.10 -15.09
C THR A 33 -10.62 -4.99 -14.80
N GLU A 34 -10.41 -6.10 -14.09
CA GLU A 34 -11.44 -7.05 -13.68
C GLU A 34 -11.22 -7.47 -12.22
N GLY A 35 -12.33 -7.69 -11.50
CA GLY A 35 -12.32 -7.99 -10.08
C GLY A 35 -12.22 -6.74 -9.20
N ASP A 36 -12.35 -6.97 -7.90
CA ASP A 36 -12.46 -5.92 -6.90
C ASP A 36 -11.43 -6.13 -5.78
N ILE A 37 -10.96 -5.02 -5.20
CA ILE A 37 -10.07 -5.01 -4.05
C ILE A 37 -10.79 -4.26 -2.92
N TYR A 38 -10.85 -4.88 -1.76
CA TYR A 38 -11.45 -4.31 -0.56
C TYR A 38 -10.41 -4.25 0.56
N ILE A 39 -10.36 -3.13 1.27
CA ILE A 39 -9.54 -2.95 2.47
C ILE A 39 -10.51 -2.60 3.60
N ASP A 40 -10.52 -3.41 4.66
CA ASP A 40 -11.47 -3.32 5.77
C ASP A 40 -12.93 -3.22 5.31
N GLY A 41 -13.29 -3.96 4.25
CA GLY A 41 -14.63 -3.98 3.66
C GLY A 41 -14.97 -2.79 2.76
N VAL A 42 -14.08 -1.79 2.62
CA VAL A 42 -14.27 -0.64 1.73
C VAL A 42 -13.59 -0.91 0.40
N HIS A 43 -14.32 -0.72 -0.70
CA HIS A 43 -13.76 -0.89 -2.03
C HIS A 43 -12.65 0.14 -2.30
N LEU A 44 -11.55 -0.31 -2.90
CA LEU A 44 -10.33 0.49 -3.11
C LEU A 44 -10.61 1.82 -3.85
N ARG A 45 -11.57 1.84 -4.77
CA ARG A 45 -11.96 3.05 -5.53
C ARG A 45 -12.60 4.15 -4.67
N TYR A 46 -13.17 3.80 -3.52
CA TYR A 46 -13.80 4.76 -2.61
C TYR A 46 -12.86 5.20 -1.47
N LEU A 47 -11.70 4.53 -1.33
CA LEU A 47 -10.71 4.92 -0.35
C LEU A 47 -9.92 6.13 -0.84
N SER A 48 -9.76 7.11 0.05
CA SER A 48 -8.81 8.20 -0.20
C SER A 48 -7.39 7.62 -0.28
N LEU A 49 -6.67 7.87 -1.38
CA LEU A 49 -5.26 7.48 -1.52
C LEU A 49 -4.39 8.04 -0.38
N LYS A 50 -4.74 9.21 0.16
CA LYS A 50 -4.06 9.80 1.32
C LYS A 50 -4.27 8.97 2.59
N CYS A 51 -5.46 8.41 2.78
CA CYS A 51 -5.75 7.49 3.88
C CYS A 51 -5.03 6.16 3.68
N LEU A 52 -5.11 5.58 2.48
CA LEU A 52 -4.48 4.31 2.16
C LEU A 52 -2.97 4.35 2.40
N ARG A 53 -2.28 5.36 1.84
CA ARG A 53 -0.82 5.49 1.95
C ARG A 53 -0.34 5.83 3.36
N LYS A 54 -1.21 6.33 4.25
CA LYS A 54 -0.88 6.48 5.68
C LYS A 54 -0.84 5.14 6.42
N HIS A 55 -1.59 4.14 5.95
CA HIS A 55 -1.69 2.83 6.59
C HIS A 55 -0.88 1.75 5.87
N LEU A 56 -0.33 2.08 4.69
CA LEU A 56 0.48 1.17 3.88
C LEU A 56 1.94 1.64 3.84
N GLY A 57 2.83 0.86 4.46
CA GLY A 57 4.26 1.00 4.25
C GLY A 57 4.69 0.20 3.01
N VAL A 58 5.22 0.88 1.99
CA VAL A 58 5.78 0.23 0.79
C VAL A 58 7.29 0.35 0.81
N VAL A 59 7.98 -0.77 0.65
CA VAL A 59 9.44 -0.81 0.46
C VAL A 59 9.70 -1.24 -0.98
N THR A 60 10.18 -0.31 -1.80
CA THR A 60 10.47 -0.55 -3.21
C THR A 60 11.83 -1.23 -3.41
N GLN A 61 11.98 -2.01 -4.48
CA GLN A 61 13.25 -2.69 -4.83
C GLN A 61 14.40 -1.72 -5.16
N GLY A 62 14.10 -0.46 -5.49
CA GLY A 62 15.09 0.60 -5.71
C GLY A 62 15.02 1.67 -4.62
N ILE A 63 16.19 2.12 -4.15
CA ILE A 63 16.30 3.24 -3.21
C ILE A 63 16.19 4.54 -4.03
N VAL A 64 15.11 5.30 -3.86
CA VAL A 64 15.06 6.69 -4.36
C VAL A 64 15.82 7.56 -3.37
N LEU A 65 17.09 7.83 -3.67
CA LEU A 65 17.92 8.76 -2.91
C LEU A 65 17.57 10.18 -3.35
N PHE A 66 16.65 10.83 -2.64
CA PHE A 66 16.69 12.30 -2.59
C PHE A 66 17.97 12.69 -1.86
N ASN A 67 18.64 13.72 -2.37
CA ASN A 67 19.96 14.16 -1.95
C ASN A 67 19.89 14.88 -0.58
N ASP A 68 19.38 14.19 0.43
CA ASP A 68 19.13 14.71 1.77
C ASP A 68 19.71 13.74 2.82
N THR A 69 19.91 14.25 4.02
CA THR A 69 20.55 13.54 5.13
C THR A 69 19.75 12.30 5.55
N ILE A 70 20.45 11.27 6.05
CA ILE A 70 19.84 10.02 6.55
C ILE A 70 18.75 10.28 7.59
N LYS A 71 18.81 11.42 8.30
CA LYS A 71 17.83 11.82 9.31
C LYS A 71 16.45 12.15 8.72
N ALA A 72 16.38 12.69 7.50
CA ALA A 72 15.11 12.92 6.80
C ALA A 72 14.39 11.59 6.46
N LYS A 73 15.16 10.52 6.17
CA LYS A 73 14.64 9.20 5.79
C LYS A 73 13.70 8.57 6.81
N TYR A 74 13.96 8.76 8.10
CA TYR A 74 13.19 8.09 9.16
C TYR A 74 11.90 8.82 9.52
N HIS A 75 11.80 10.12 9.22
CA HIS A 75 10.62 10.90 9.61
C HIS A 75 9.42 10.65 8.69
N GLU A 76 9.66 10.36 7.42
CA GLU A 76 8.59 10.10 6.43
C GLU A 76 7.91 8.73 6.61
N PHE A 77 8.59 7.75 7.24
CA PHE A 77 8.09 6.38 7.38
C PHE A 77 7.10 6.20 8.56
N ALA A 78 6.98 7.18 9.46
CA ALA A 78 6.22 7.03 10.70
C ALA A 78 5.21 8.16 10.90
N THR A 79 4.02 8.06 10.30
CA THR A 79 2.90 8.94 10.67
C THR A 79 1.65 8.13 11.03
N ARG A 80 1.24 8.29 12.29
CA ARG A 80 0.11 7.64 12.98
C ARG A 80 -1.28 8.23 12.62
N VAL A 81 -2.27 7.41 12.97
CA VAL A 81 -3.69 7.28 12.59
C VAL A 81 -4.65 8.42 12.99
N SER A 82 -5.54 8.76 12.06
CA SER A 82 -7.02 8.85 12.22
C SER A 82 -7.65 9.21 10.87
N CYS A 83 -8.25 8.26 10.17
CA CYS A 83 -8.91 8.54 8.88
C CYS A 83 -10.12 7.61 8.61
N VAL A 84 -10.86 7.11 9.61
CA VAL A 84 -12.12 6.37 9.33
C VAL A 84 -13.18 6.59 10.43
N THR A 85 -13.37 7.82 10.92
CA THR A 85 -14.51 8.13 11.83
C THR A 85 -15.21 9.47 11.59
N ASP A 86 -14.95 10.19 10.49
CA ASP A 86 -15.53 11.54 10.27
C ASP A 86 -16.52 11.66 9.10
N SER A 87 -17.11 10.57 8.61
CA SER A 87 -18.28 10.66 7.73
C SER A 87 -19.06 9.35 7.72
N ILE A 88 -20.29 9.45 8.22
CA ILE A 88 -21.39 8.48 8.34
C ILE A 88 -21.55 7.92 9.75
#